data_AF-A0A353B1T9-F1
#
_entry.id   AF-A0A353B1T9-F1
#
_cell.length_a   1.000
_cell.length_b   1.000
_cell.length_c   1.000
_cell.angle_alpha   90.00
_cell.angle_beta   90.00
_cell.angle_gamma   90.00
#
_symmetry.space_group_name_H-M   'P 1'
#
loop_
_entity.id
_entity.type
_entity.pdbx_description
1 polymer ?
#
loop_
_entity_poly.entity_id
_entity_poly.type
_entity_poly.pdbx_seq_one_letter_code
_entity_poly.pdbx_strand_id
1 'polypeptide(L)' 'MEATETVVKKTATKAKRTKAKTESRTRIYWAVFNQNLKRVAVFEFDQKVEAEKRAAKLTSSSGEDHFIQKLKVAAA' A
#
# COMPACT_ATOMS: atom_id res chain seq x y z
N MET A 1 51.32 -43.85 -17.10
CA MET A 1 51.01 -43.36 -15.74
C MET A 1 50.13 -42.13 -15.95
N GLU A 2 48.83 -42.38 -16.09
CA GLU A 2 47.83 -42.34 -15.00
C GLU A 2 47.41 -40.90 -14.72
N ALA A 3 46.21 -40.52 -15.15
CA ALA A 3 44.98 -40.47 -14.33
C ALA A 3 44.75 -39.02 -13.86
N THR A 4 43.57 -38.42 -13.81
CA THR A 4 42.18 -38.83 -14.03
C THR A 4 41.35 -37.54 -14.09
N GLU A 5 40.36 -37.60 -14.95
CA GLU A 5 39.12 -36.82 -15.00
C GLU A 5 38.53 -36.50 -13.62
N THR A 6 38.17 -35.23 -13.34
CA THR A 6 37.16 -34.89 -12.32
C THR A 6 36.27 -33.71 -12.74
N VAL A 7 35.13 -34.07 -13.33
CA VAL A 7 33.78 -33.81 -12.79
C VAL A 7 33.42 -32.35 -12.43
N VAL A 8 32.58 -31.79 -13.30
CA VAL A 8 31.30 -31.09 -13.01
C VAL A 8 31.22 -30.31 -11.70
N LYS A 9 31.17 -28.98 -11.83
CA LYS A 9 30.11 -28.22 -11.17
C LYS A 9 29.46 -27.30 -12.21
N LYS A 10 28.40 -27.81 -12.84
CA LYS A 10 27.31 -26.96 -13.35
C LYS A 10 26.96 -26.04 -12.18
N THR A 11 27.37 -24.78 -12.28
CA THR A 11 26.88 -23.74 -11.41
C THR A 11 25.38 -23.72 -11.65
N ALA A 12 24.65 -24.34 -10.72
CA ALA A 12 23.21 -24.24 -10.70
C ALA A 12 22.92 -22.75 -10.61
N THR A 13 22.60 -22.14 -11.74
CA THR A 13 21.97 -20.83 -11.82
C THR A 13 20.73 -21.01 -10.98
N LYS A 14 20.82 -20.61 -9.71
CA LYS A 14 19.70 -20.63 -8.80
C LYS A 14 18.68 -19.76 -9.49
N ALA A 15 17.66 -20.40 -10.08
CA ALA A 15 16.58 -19.73 -10.76
C ALA A 15 16.13 -18.65 -9.78
N LYS A 16 16.42 -17.39 -10.13
CA LYS A 16 15.93 -16.25 -9.39
C LYS A 16 14.44 -16.49 -9.39
N ARG A 17 13.87 -16.86 -8.24
CA ARG A 17 12.42 -16.85 -8.10
C ARG A 17 12.05 -15.42 -8.42
N THR A 18 11.67 -15.18 -9.67
CA THR A 18 10.91 -14.03 -10.09
C THR A 18 9.73 -14.11 -9.14
N LYS A 19 9.78 -13.31 -8.08
CA LYS A 19 8.61 -13.06 -7.27
C LYS A 19 7.61 -12.60 -8.31
N ALA A 20 6.68 -13.49 -8.67
CA ALA A 20 5.50 -13.10 -9.40
C ALA A 20 5.05 -11.87 -8.64
N LYS A 21 5.08 -10.72 -9.30
CA LYS A 21 4.62 -9.49 -8.73
C LYS A 21 3.14 -9.73 -8.59
N THR A 22 2.77 -10.40 -7.50
CA THR A 22 1.40 -10.57 -7.05
C THR A 22 0.87 -9.17 -7.22
N GLU A 23 -0.06 -9.03 -8.16
CA GLU A 23 -0.69 -7.77 -8.45
C GLU A 23 -1.45 -7.45 -7.17
N SER A 24 -0.74 -6.86 -6.20
CA SER A 24 -1.28 -6.36 -4.97
C SER A 24 -2.10 -5.19 -5.43
N ARG A 25 -3.35 -5.50 -5.81
CA ARG A 25 -4.31 -4.58 -6.38
C ARG A 25 -4.57 -3.56 -5.30
N THR A 26 -3.75 -2.53 -5.33
CA THR A 26 -3.60 -1.64 -4.19
C THR A 26 -4.78 -0.70 -4.26
N ARG A 27 -5.67 -0.79 -3.27
CA ARG A 27 -6.80 0.13 -3.19
C ARG A 27 -6.34 1.38 -2.49
N ILE A 28 -6.63 2.52 -3.11
CA ILE A 28 -6.41 3.83 -2.53
C ILE A 28 -7.74 4.26 -1.92
N TYR A 29 -7.68 4.76 -0.70
CA TYR A 29 -8.80 5.32 0.02
C TYR A 29 -8.47 6.75 0.43
N TRP A 30 -9.49 7.57 0.61
CA TRP A 30 -9.37 8.88 1.22
C TRP A 30 -9.90 8.78 2.65
N ALA A 31 -9.04 8.87 3.66
CA ALA A 31 -9.53 8.96 5.04
C ALA A 31 -9.58 10.41 5.50
N VAL A 32 -10.68 10.74 6.18
CA VAL A 32 -10.84 11.98 6.92
C VAL A 32 -10.29 11.77 8.32
N PHE A 33 -9.28 12.56 8.67
CA PHE A 33 -8.65 12.61 9.98
C PHE A 33 -9.06 13.87 10.73
N ASN A 34 -8.97 13.82 12.04
CA ASN A 34 -9.03 14.97 12.96
C ASN A 34 -7.58 15.35 13.36
N GLN A 35 -7.35 16.57 13.85
CA GLN A 35 -6.10 17.03 14.51
C GLN A 35 -5.42 15.99 15.44
N ASN A 36 -6.20 15.16 16.14
CA ASN A 36 -5.74 14.06 17.00
C ASN A 36 -5.36 12.77 16.24
N LEU A 37 -5.23 12.83 14.91
CA LEU A 37 -4.91 11.72 14.00
C LEU A 37 -5.89 10.54 14.08
N LYS A 38 -7.08 10.75 14.62
CA LYS A 38 -8.15 9.75 14.64
C LYS A 38 -8.83 9.70 13.26
N ARG A 39 -8.97 8.51 12.70
CA ARG A 39 -9.74 8.27 11.47
C ARG A 39 -11.22 8.35 11.78
N VAL A 40 -11.90 9.37 11.27
CA VAL A 40 -13.34 9.60 11.48
C VAL A 40 -14.16 8.89 10.39
N ALA A 41 -13.68 8.89 9.15
CA ALA A 41 -14.32 8.21 8.04
C ALA A 41 -13.28 7.80 6.98
N VAL A 42 -13.59 6.73 6.26
CA VAL A 42 -12.80 6.26 5.11
C VAL A 42 -13.72 6.25 3.90
N PHE A 43 -13.30 6.93 2.84
CA PHE A 43 -13.98 7.03 1.56
C PHE A 43 -13.16 6.33 0.49
N GLU A 44 -13.83 5.86 -0.56
CA GLU A 44 -13.17 5.22 -1.69
C GLU A 44 -12.46 6.26 -2.57
N PHE A 45 -11.49 5.85 -3.41
CA PHE A 45 -10.68 6.78 -4.22
C PHE A 45 -11.52 7.73 -5.09
N ASP A 46 -12.64 7.26 -5.61
CA ASP A 46 -13.56 8.03 -6.46
C ASP A 46 -14.28 9.15 -5.67
N GLN A 47 -14.41 8.98 -4.35
CA GLN A 47 -15.20 9.84 -3.46
C GLN A 47 -14.36 10.96 -2.82
N LYS A 48 -13.33 11.47 -3.50
CA LYS A 48 -12.51 12.58 -3.00
C LYS A 48 -13.36 13.78 -2.58
N VAL A 49 -14.33 14.16 -3.41
CA VAL A 49 -15.20 15.33 -3.18
C VAL A 49 -16.11 15.12 -1.97
N GLU A 50 -16.61 13.89 -1.76
CA GLU A 50 -17.39 13.55 -0.56
C GLU A 50 -16.52 13.59 0.70
N ALA A 51 -15.27 13.11 0.61
CA ALA A 51 -14.32 13.23 1.71
C ALA A 51 -14.07 14.70 2.07
N GLU A 52 -13.89 15.59 1.09
CA GLU A 52 -13.72 17.05 1.27
C GLU A 52 -14.93 17.70 1.92
N LYS A 53 -16.14 17.38 1.46
CA LYS A 53 -17.38 17.86 2.08
C LYS A 53 -17.52 17.34 3.52
N ARG A 54 -17.16 16.08 3.76
CA ARG A 54 -17.26 15.48 5.09
C ARG A 54 -16.24 16.09 6.06
N ALA A 55 -15.01 16.31 5.61
CA ALA A 55 -13.99 17.02 6.37
C ALA A 55 -14.45 18.44 6.71
N ALA A 56 -14.89 19.24 5.73
CA ALA A 56 -15.40 20.60 5.98
C ALA A 56 -16.59 20.61 6.97
N LYS A 57 -17.55 19.69 6.80
CA LYS A 57 -18.71 19.58 7.70
C LYS A 57 -18.29 19.20 9.13
N LEU A 58 -17.31 18.33 9.29
CA LEU A 58 -16.78 17.95 10.59
C LEU A 58 -15.91 19.07 11.20
N THR A 59 -15.15 19.81 10.40
CA THR A 59 -14.42 21.00 10.87
C THR A 59 -15.36 22.05 11.44
N SER A 60 -16.46 22.34 10.73
CA SER A 60 -17.48 23.27 11.24
C SER A 60 -18.25 22.74 12.45
N SER A 61 -18.39 21.43 12.61
CA SER A 61 -19.18 20.83 13.69
C SER A 61 -18.39 20.55 14.97
N SER A 62 -17.12 20.15 14.86
CA SER A 62 -16.28 19.81 16.01
C SER A 62 -15.37 20.97 16.44
N GLY A 63 -15.20 21.99 15.60
CA GLY A 63 -14.23 23.07 15.81
C GLY A 63 -12.77 22.62 15.68
N GLU A 64 -12.54 21.33 15.41
CA GLU A 64 -11.23 20.72 15.20
C GLU A 64 -10.93 20.70 13.70
N ASP A 65 -9.69 20.99 13.29
CA ASP A 65 -9.31 20.95 11.88
C ASP A 65 -9.32 19.49 11.38
N HIS A 66 -10.21 19.19 10.42
CA HIS A 66 -10.28 17.89 9.78
C HIS A 66 -9.58 17.94 8.42
N PHE A 67 -8.66 17.01 8.20
CA PHE A 67 -7.87 16.92 6.98
C PHE A 67 -8.01 15.56 6.32
N ILE A 68 -7.74 15.50 5.02
CA ILE A 68 -7.88 14.29 4.22
C ILE A 68 -6.51 13.77 3.84
N GLN A 69 -6.30 12.46 4.03
CA GLN A 69 -5.07 11.80 3.63
C GLN A 69 -5.38 10.61 2.74
N LYS A 70 -4.54 10.42 1.71
CA LYS A 70 -4.54 9.22 0.89
C LYS A 70 -4.07 8.05 1.75
N LEU A 71 -4.92 7.06 1.97
CA LEU A 71 -4.52 5.76 2.50
C LEU A 71 -4.28 4.80 1.35
N LYS A 72 -3.06 4.30 1.29
CA LYS A 72 -2.71 3.17 0.44
C LYS A 72 -2.90 1.90 1.27
N VAL A 73 -4.01 1.19 1.04
CA VAL A 73 -4.25 -0.08 1.73
C VAL A 73 -3.74 -1.18 0.80
N ALA A 74 -2.65 -1.82 1.21
CA ALA A 74 -2.24 -3.09 0.64
C ALA A 74 -3.23 -4.15 1.13
N ALA A 75 -4.09 -4.64 0.24
CA ALA A 75 -4.80 -5.89 0.48
C ALA A 75 -3.74 -6.99 0.48
N ALA A 76 -3.49 -7.58 1.65
CA ALA A 76 -2.57 -8.68 1.87
C ALA A 76 -3.05 -9.95 1.16
#